data_AF-A0A3D3PC27-F1
#
_entry.id   AF-A0A3D3PC27-F1
#
_cell.length_a   1.000
_cell.length_b   1.000
_cell.length_c   1.000
_cell.angle_alpha   90.00
_cell.angle_beta   90.00
_cell.angle_gamma   90.00
#
_symmetry.space_group_name_H-M   'P 1'
#
loop_
_entity.id
_entity.type
_entity.pdbx_description
1 polymer ?
#
loop_
_entity_poly.entity_id
_entity_poly.type
_entity_poly.pdbx_seq_one_letter_code
_entity_poly.pdbx_strand_id
1 'polypeptide(L)'
;MKADKGESKINKTPIKSSNQFPVVGIGASAGGLDAFKRLLKAIPENSGMAYVLVQHLDPNHESLLPEILQKVTIIPVLEIRDDIKVQPNHIYV
;
A
#
# COMPACT_ATOMS: atom_id res chain seq x y z
N MET A 1 9.58 39.35 -30.58
CA MET A 1 9.51 38.48 -29.38
C MET A 1 8.32 37.55 -29.50
N LYS A 2 8.56 36.25 -29.71
CA LYS A 2 7.58 35.19 -29.42
C LYS A 2 8.29 34.15 -28.57
N ALA A 3 7.68 33.84 -27.43
CA ALA A 3 8.25 32.98 -26.40
C ALA A 3 8.29 31.53 -26.90
N ASP A 4 9.46 30.93 -26.73
CA ASP A 4 9.75 29.51 -26.87
C ASP A 4 9.02 28.76 -25.74
N LYS A 5 7.97 28.01 -26.08
CA LYS A 5 7.32 27.09 -25.13
C LYS A 5 8.12 25.80 -25.14
N GLY A 6 9.15 25.75 -24.29
CA GLY A 6 9.85 24.52 -23.96
C GLY A 6 8.93 23.55 -23.23
N GLU A 7 8.34 22.60 -23.96
CA GLU A 7 7.73 21.42 -23.35
C GLU A 7 8.84 20.59 -22.67
N SER A 8 8.90 20.67 -21.35
CA SER A 8 9.78 19.82 -20.53
C SER A 8 9.37 18.36 -20.69
N LYS A 9 10.08 17.63 -21.56
CA LYS A 9 9.98 16.17 -21.67
C LYS A 9 10.40 15.55 -20.34
N ILE A 10 9.43 15.14 -19.52
CA ILE A 10 9.69 14.35 -18.31
C ILE A 10 10.26 13.01 -18.77
N ASN A 11 11.56 12.80 -18.58
CA ASN A 11 12.20 11.51 -18.83
C ASN A 11 11.58 10.46 -17.90
N LYS A 12 10.72 9.59 -18.44
CA LYS A 12 10.03 8.51 -17.73
C LYS A 12 10.95 7.33 -17.39
N THR A 13 12.16 7.59 -16.89
CA THR A 13 12.97 6.50 -16.35
C THR A 13 12.37 6.10 -15.00
N PRO A 14 11.91 4.84 -14.82
CA PRO A 14 11.33 4.43 -13.55
C PRO A 14 12.38 4.58 -12.46
N ILE A 15 12.08 5.32 -11.41
CA ILE A 15 12.92 5.39 -10.22
C ILE A 15 12.93 3.98 -9.62
N LYS A 16 14.07 3.29 -9.69
CA LYS A 16 14.22 2.01 -9.00
C LYS A 16 14.26 2.27 -7.50
N SER A 17 13.38 1.61 -6.76
CA SER A 17 13.47 1.58 -5.30
C SER A 17 14.74 0.85 -4.87
N SER A 18 15.31 1.24 -3.73
CA SER A 18 16.40 0.51 -3.07
C SER A 18 15.91 -0.77 -2.36
N ASN A 19 14.60 -0.98 -2.30
CA ASN A 19 14.03 -2.18 -1.71
C ASN A 19 14.39 -3.39 -2.57
N GLN A 20 14.86 -4.45 -1.92
CA GLN A 20 15.24 -5.70 -2.59
C GLN A 20 14.04 -6.66 -2.77
N PHE A 21 12.82 -6.17 -2.52
CA PHE A 21 11.59 -6.95 -2.55
C PHE A 21 10.44 -6.14 -3.20
N PRO A 22 9.42 -6.80 -3.76
CA PRO A 22 8.27 -6.12 -4.35
C PRO A 22 7.36 -5.45 -3.31
N VAL A 23 6.79 -4.31 -3.67
CA VAL A 23 5.71 -3.64 -2.91
C VAL A 23 4.44 -3.66 -3.75
N VAL A 24 3.34 -4.14 -3.19
CA VAL A 24 2.05 -4.28 -3.87
C VAL A 24 1.06 -3.30 -3.27
N GLY A 25 0.64 -2.30 -4.07
CA GLY A 25 -0.42 -1.36 -3.70
C GLY A 25 -1.80 -1.86 -4.12
N ILE A 26 -2.78 -1.83 -3.22
CA ILE A 26 -4.13 -2.31 -3.48
C ILE A 26 -5.11 -1.25 -2.97
N GLY A 27 -5.91 -0.68 -3.87
CA GLY A 27 -6.92 0.33 -3.54
C GLY A 27 -8.33 -0.27 -3.44
N ALA A 28 -9.11 0.15 -2.45
CA ALA A 28 -10.53 -0.19 -2.34
C ALA A 28 -11.37 0.96 -1.76
N SER A 29 -12.69 0.84 -1.91
CA SER A 29 -13.68 1.81 -1.43
C SER A 29 -14.86 1.06 -0.78
N ALA A 30 -16.12 1.38 -1.09
CA ALA A 30 -17.28 0.67 -0.54
C ALA A 30 -17.21 -0.85 -0.77
N GLY A 31 -17.38 -1.63 0.30
CA GLY A 31 -17.30 -3.10 0.25
C GLY A 31 -15.89 -3.69 0.15
N GLY A 32 -14.84 -2.84 0.13
CA GLY A 32 -13.44 -3.27 0.02
C GLY A 32 -12.93 -4.18 1.13
N LEU A 33 -13.51 -4.06 2.33
CA LEU A 33 -13.10 -4.81 3.51
C LEU A 33 -13.19 -6.33 3.31
N ASP A 34 -14.29 -6.83 2.73
CA ASP A 34 -14.43 -8.28 2.52
C ASP A 34 -13.51 -8.79 1.42
N ALA A 35 -13.22 -7.95 0.42
CA ALA A 35 -12.21 -8.27 -0.60
C ALA A 35 -10.80 -8.36 0.02
N PHE A 36 -10.43 -7.42 0.88
CA PHE A 36 -9.17 -7.49 1.62
C PHE A 36 -9.09 -8.75 2.47
N LYS A 37 -10.13 -9.07 3.25
CA LYS A 37 -10.13 -10.29 4.08
C LYS A 37 -9.91 -11.56 3.26
N ARG A 38 -10.53 -11.66 2.07
CA ARG A 38 -10.36 -12.81 1.18
C ARG A 38 -8.94 -12.87 0.61
N LEU A 39 -8.41 -11.73 0.18
CA LEU A 39 -7.05 -11.63 -0.34
C LEU A 39 -6.01 -12.00 0.72
N LEU A 40 -6.11 -11.42 1.92
CA LEU A 40 -5.14 -11.63 2.99
C LEU A 40 -5.10 -13.08 3.47
N LYS A 41 -6.24 -13.78 3.48
CA LYS A 41 -6.30 -15.23 3.79
C LYS A 41 -5.59 -16.11 2.75
N ALA A 42 -5.43 -15.62 1.53
CA ALA A 42 -4.80 -16.35 0.43
C ALA A 42 -3.30 -16.06 0.32
N ILE A 43 -2.78 -15.04 1.00
CA ILE A 43 -1.37 -14.66 0.95
C ILE A 43 -0.59 -15.51 1.97
N PRO A 44 0.47 -16.23 1.53
CA PRO A 44 1.38 -16.91 2.45
C PRO A 44 2.15 -15.92 3.33
N GLU A 45 2.41 -16.29 4.58
CA GLU A 45 3.13 -15.43 5.54
C GLU A 45 4.52 -14.99 5.05
N ASN A 46 5.17 -15.84 4.26
CA ASN A 46 6.53 -15.67 3.75
C ASN A 46 6.54 -15.34 2.25
N SER A 47 5.52 -14.65 1.76
CA SER A 47 5.39 -14.23 0.36
C SER A 47 6.59 -13.44 -0.19
N GLY A 48 7.43 -12.87 0.69
CA GLY A 48 8.58 -12.06 0.33
C GLY A 48 8.21 -10.66 -0.17
N MET A 49 6.94 -10.25 -0.02
CA MET A 49 6.41 -8.98 -0.52
C MET A 49 5.87 -8.12 0.62
N ALA A 50 5.87 -6.80 0.42
CA ALA A 50 5.11 -5.88 1.25
C ALA A 50 3.80 -5.50 0.56
N TYR A 51 2.73 -5.34 1.34
CA TYR A 51 1.42 -4.96 0.84
C TYR A 51 0.99 -3.63 1.43
N VAL A 52 0.49 -2.72 0.60
CA VAL A 52 -0.07 -1.42 1.01
C VAL A 52 -1.53 -1.38 0.58
N LEU A 53 -2.43 -1.38 1.55
CA LEU A 53 -3.87 -1.39 1.36
C LEU A 53 -4.42 0.03 1.58
N VAL A 54 -4.86 0.67 0.50
CA VAL A 54 -5.43 2.02 0.57
C VAL A 54 -6.95 1.90 0.52
N GLN A 55 -7.58 2.07 1.67
CA GLN A 55 -9.04 2.12 1.79
C GLN A 55 -9.50 3.57 1.81
N HIS A 56 -10.45 3.95 0.96
CA HIS A 56 -11.14 5.23 1.12
C HIS A 56 -12.00 5.16 2.39
N LEU A 57 -11.55 5.84 3.45
CA LEU A 57 -12.21 5.97 4.76
C LEU A 57 -12.57 7.43 5.03
N ASP A 58 -13.50 7.66 5.97
CA ASP A 58 -13.75 8.99 6.51
C ASP A 58 -12.52 9.43 7.34
N PRO A 59 -11.87 10.56 7.01
CA PRO A 59 -10.67 11.03 7.70
C PRO A 59 -10.93 11.46 9.15
N ASN A 60 -12.19 11.64 9.57
CA ASN A 60 -12.52 12.11 10.92
C ASN A 60 -12.61 10.98 11.97
N HIS A 61 -12.39 9.72 11.56
CA HIS A 61 -12.49 8.56 12.44
C HIS A 61 -11.17 7.77 12.45
N GLU A 62 -10.67 7.46 13.64
CA GLU A 62 -9.58 6.49 13.79
C GLU A 62 -9.98 5.17 13.13
N SER A 63 -9.11 4.68 12.25
CA SER A 63 -9.36 3.48 11.48
C SER A 63 -9.09 2.24 12.34
N LEU A 64 -10.13 1.46 12.64
CA LEU A 64 -9.99 0.12 13.24
C LEU A 64 -9.58 -0.95 12.19
N LEU A 65 -9.19 -0.52 10.99
CA LEU A 65 -8.87 -1.41 9.89
C LEU A 65 -7.68 -2.33 10.19
N PRO A 66 -6.56 -1.86 10.78
CA PRO A 66 -5.46 -2.75 11.16
C PRO A 66 -5.94 -3.89 12.08
N GLU A 67 -6.71 -3.59 13.13
CA GLU A 67 -7.21 -4.56 14.09
C GLU A 67 -8.20 -5.55 13.48
N ILE A 68 -9.05 -5.08 12.56
CA ILE A 68 -10.00 -5.94 11.85
C ILE A 68 -9.27 -6.89 10.91
N LEU A 69 -8.27 -6.40 10.17
CA LEU A 69 -7.52 -7.21 9.21
C LEU A 69 -6.54 -8.16 9.90
N GLN A 70 -5.95 -7.77 11.04
CA GLN A 70 -5.08 -8.63 11.83
C GLN A 70 -5.80 -9.91 12.31
N LYS A 71 -7.14 -9.87 12.49
CA LYS A 71 -7.93 -11.05 12.87
C LYS A 71 -8.02 -12.13 11.77
N VAL A 72 -7.64 -11.82 10.53
CA VAL A 72 -7.80 -12.75 9.39
C VAL A 72 -6.49 -13.19 8.75
N THR A 73 -5.35 -12.70 9.23
CA THR A 73 -4.02 -13.10 8.77
C THR A 73 -3.02 -13.08 9.93
N ILE A 74 -1.99 -13.92 9.84
CA ILE A 74 -0.85 -13.92 10.77
C ILE A 74 0.26 -12.96 10.33
N ILE A 75 0.18 -12.44 9.10
CA ILE A 75 1.08 -11.38 8.63
C ILE A 75 0.83 -10.13 9.48
N PRO A 76 1.88 -9.45 9.98
CA PRO A 76 1.71 -8.20 10.72
C PRO A 76 0.97 -7.15 9.88
N VAL A 77 -0.11 -6.60 10.43
CA VAL A 77 -0.87 -5.49 9.84
C VAL A 77 -0.59 -4.23 10.65
N LEU A 78 -0.03 -3.22 10.00
CA LEU A 78 0.42 -1.98 10.63
C LEU A 78 -0.23 -0.78 9.94
N GLU A 79 -0.66 0.20 10.72
CA GLU A 79 -1.00 1.53 10.20
C GLU A 79 0.28 2.21 9.69
N ILE A 80 0.22 2.79 8.49
CA ILE A 80 1.31 3.60 7.96
C ILE A 80 1.47 4.87 8.78
N ARG A 81 2.72 5.19 9.12
CA ARG A 81 3.13 6.45 9.74
C ARG A 81 4.30 7.04 8.98
N ASP A 82 4.55 8.32 9.18
CA ASP A 82 5.72 8.99 8.64
C ASP A 82 7.01 8.25 9.03
N ASP A 83 7.97 8.22 8.09
CA ASP A 83 9.28 7.57 8.23
C ASP A 83 9.27 6.06 8.51
N ILE A 84 8.12 5.38 8.33
CA ILE A 84 8.08 3.92 8.45
C ILE A 84 8.95 3.25 7.38
N LYS A 85 9.86 2.38 7.83
CA LYS A 85 10.65 1.56 6.93
C LYS A 85 9.82 0.35 6.48
N VAL A 86 9.48 0.31 5.20
CA VAL A 86 8.77 -0.82 4.59
C VAL A 86 9.62 -2.09 4.70
N GLN A 87 8.99 -3.19 5.12
CA GLN A 87 9.59 -4.51 5.26
C GLN A 87 8.80 -5.55 4.45
N PRO A 88 9.45 -6.60 3.92
CA PRO A 88 8.72 -7.71 3.31
C PRO A 88 7.91 -8.46 4.38
N ASN A 89 6.92 -9.23 3.96
CA ASN A 89 6.03 -10.00 4.84
C ASN A 89 5.28 -9.10 5.85
N HIS A 90 4.89 -7.91 5.41
CA HIS A 90 4.10 -6.96 6.20
C HIS A 90 2.97 -6.39 5.35
N ILE A 91 1.86 -6.08 6.01
CA ILE A 91 0.73 -5.37 5.45
C ILE A 91 0.64 -4.00 6.12
N TYR A 92 0.45 -2.99 5.29
CA TYR A 92 0.37 -1.60 5.67
C TYR A 92 -0.98 -1.05 5.24
N VAL A 93 -1.66 -0.31 6.11
CA VAL A 93 -2.98 0.32 5.88
C VAL A 93 -2.94 1.80 6.15
#